data_AF-A0A962CXG3-F1
#
_entry.id   AF-A0A962CXG3-F1
#
_cell.length_a   1.000
_cell.length_b   1.000
_cell.length_c   1.000
_cell.angle_alpha   90.00
_cell.angle_beta   90.00
_cell.angle_gamma   90.00
#
_symmetry.space_group_name_H-M   'P 1'
#
loop_
_entity.id
_entity.type
_entity.pdbx_description
1 polymer ?
#
loop_
_entity_poly.entity_id
_entity_poly.type
_entity_poly.pdbx_seq_one_letter_code
_entity_poly.pdbx_strand_id
1 'polypeptide(L)'
;MNRKNLALLFLYLTFFSGFIQAAESINLGALADYNAIIFGDFSASSSDVEGQLAAQGNINLDAYSVGDKLDSSQLHDTLISGGDITFSSGRVFYGHIKAAGSVSGIGEPVSNGMEPGSVIEGNATLPVDFDEAYDYLSSLSESLSQLTANTTFESQWGGLYLHGDCSSDIQVFDLDGSTVLSAHTFQVDCIPNNAYVIFNIAGQNPGLTNMSMDSMSSHRKRVIYNFYEAQTLTLSGIGVEGSVLAVDAEINNPQGVIKGQLIAKSWNGIMQINNDLFEGMEIVGNQAPQATDQVFSLTTDEDFSFSLLATDPNNDVLTYQLNTEGLYGTISGTPPELTFTPLTGFTGVDQFSFKVNDGQLHSDEAIITLEVGEYRNCDLYPYTVEASHMTALSAGELVSNYETAVSHGNYSLLTWNGSNDTNTLAQSFIQPGNAENYINPDNDGDNIIDMGDWVQGAPGKNNASHVRGALDALLGEVITVPLWAQTRESGSHLDYLISGF
;
A
#
# COMPACT_ATOMS: atom_id res chain seq x y z
N MET A 1 47.40 53.80 1.06
CA MET A 1 47.02 53.17 2.34
C MET A 1 45.57 52.73 2.22
N ASN A 2 45.26 51.51 2.68
CA ASN A 2 43.96 50.80 2.64
C ASN A 2 43.60 50.04 1.34
N ARG A 3 44.14 48.82 1.29
CA ARG A 3 43.48 47.63 0.77
C ARG A 3 42.11 47.46 1.45
N LYS A 4 41.05 47.24 0.69
CA LYS A 4 39.83 46.57 1.16
C LYS A 4 39.40 45.53 0.13
N ASN A 5 39.60 44.29 0.55
CA ASN A 5 39.02 43.01 0.13
C ASN A 5 37.94 43.08 -0.96
N LEU A 6 38.29 42.56 -2.13
CA LEU A 6 37.34 42.03 -3.09
C LEU A 6 36.98 40.61 -2.62
N ALA A 7 35.87 40.48 -1.90
CA ALA A 7 35.32 39.17 -1.57
C ALA A 7 34.75 38.56 -2.85
N LEU A 8 35.33 37.42 -3.26
CA LEU A 8 34.81 36.55 -4.30
C LEU A 8 33.41 36.10 -3.87
N LEU A 9 32.38 36.53 -4.60
CA LEU A 9 31.03 36.02 -4.45
C LEU A 9 30.98 34.64 -5.12
N PHE A 10 31.27 33.58 -4.35
CA PHE A 10 30.93 32.22 -4.77
C PHE A 10 29.40 32.11 -4.74
N LEU A 11 28.80 32.10 -5.93
CA LEU A 11 27.42 31.71 -6.12
C LEU A 11 27.35 30.22 -5.77
N TYR A 12 26.91 29.90 -4.55
CA TYR A 12 26.46 28.56 -4.21
C TYR A 12 25.20 28.31 -5.03
N LEU A 13 25.37 27.67 -6.18
CA LEU A 13 24.29 26.99 -6.86
C LEU A 13 23.95 25.80 -5.95
N THR A 14 22.97 25.98 -5.07
CA THR A 14 22.34 24.86 -4.39
C THR A 14 21.76 23.98 -5.48
N PHE A 15 22.42 22.86 -5.76
CA PHE A 15 21.76 21.72 -6.36
C PHE A 15 20.55 21.46 -5.47
N PHE A 16 19.35 21.71 -6.00
CA PHE A 16 18.20 20.97 -5.52
C PHE A 16 18.58 19.52 -5.75
N SER A 17 18.88 18.80 -4.67
CA SER A 17 18.72 17.36 -4.63
C SER A 17 17.27 17.14 -5.05
N GLY A 18 17.07 16.76 -6.30
CA GLY A 18 15.82 16.15 -6.71
C GLY A 18 15.60 15.04 -5.71
N PHE A 19 14.56 15.18 -4.90
CA PHE A 19 13.97 14.02 -4.27
C PHE A 19 13.74 13.03 -5.40
N ILE A 20 14.44 11.89 -5.36
CA ILE A 20 14.07 10.76 -6.19
C ILE A 20 12.64 10.48 -5.77
N GLN A 21 11.70 10.82 -6.63
CA GLN A 21 10.38 10.23 -6.57
C GLN A 21 10.67 8.75 -6.71
N ALA A 22 10.55 8.01 -5.59
CA ALA A 22 10.61 6.56 -5.63
C ALA A 22 9.73 6.13 -6.79
N ALA A 23 10.27 5.32 -7.70
CA ALA A 23 9.56 4.92 -8.91
C ALA A 23 8.13 4.50 -8.51
N GLU A 24 7.11 5.15 -9.07
CA GLU A 24 5.71 4.85 -8.73
C GLU A 24 5.31 3.43 -9.21
N SER A 25 6.17 2.82 -10.03
CA SER A 25 6.11 1.41 -10.43
C SER A 25 7.49 0.92 -10.87
N ILE A 26 7.80 -0.36 -10.63
CA ILE A 26 8.86 -1.08 -11.35
C ILE A 26 8.21 -1.64 -12.61
N ASN A 27 8.38 -0.98 -13.74
CA ASN A 27 7.93 -1.47 -15.05
C ASN A 27 8.98 -1.13 -16.12
N LEU A 28 8.95 -1.83 -17.25
CA LEU A 28 9.94 -1.67 -18.33
C LEU A 28 9.60 -0.54 -19.34
N GLY A 29 8.70 0.36 -18.97
CA GLY A 29 8.37 1.59 -19.70
C GLY A 29 7.60 1.37 -21.00
N ALA A 30 7.80 2.27 -21.96
CA ALA A 30 7.12 2.25 -23.26
C ALA A 30 7.38 0.98 -24.10
N LEU A 31 8.41 0.21 -23.75
CA LEU A 31 8.76 -1.05 -24.40
C LEU A 31 8.41 -2.29 -23.58
N ALA A 32 7.56 -2.16 -22.54
CA ALA A 32 7.24 -3.29 -21.65
C ALA A 32 6.68 -4.52 -22.37
N ASP A 33 6.03 -4.36 -23.52
CA ASP A 33 5.49 -5.47 -24.34
C ASP A 33 6.55 -6.17 -25.23
N TYR A 34 7.80 -5.70 -25.23
CA TYR A 34 8.89 -6.25 -26.04
C TYR A 34 9.77 -7.22 -25.25
N ASN A 35 9.99 -8.41 -25.80
CA ASN A 35 10.81 -9.45 -25.18
C ASN A 35 12.31 -9.19 -25.36
N ALA A 36 12.69 -8.57 -26.46
CA ALA A 36 14.06 -8.12 -26.70
C ALA A 36 14.06 -6.62 -27.01
N ILE A 37 14.77 -5.85 -26.18
CA ILE A 37 14.91 -4.39 -26.27
C ILE A 37 16.41 -4.09 -26.36
N ILE A 38 16.87 -3.70 -27.55
CA ILE A 38 18.29 -3.46 -27.81
C ILE A 38 18.53 -2.00 -28.19
N PHE A 39 19.44 -1.31 -27.52
CA PHE A 39 19.75 0.10 -27.81
C PHE A 39 20.83 0.31 -28.90
N GLY A 40 21.32 -0.79 -29.46
CA GLY A 40 22.23 -0.84 -30.60
C GLY A 40 21.76 -1.87 -31.61
N ASP A 41 22.69 -2.65 -32.17
CA ASP A 41 22.37 -3.65 -33.19
C ASP A 41 21.93 -4.99 -32.56
N PHE A 42 20.92 -5.63 -33.18
CA PHE A 42 20.54 -7.02 -32.92
C PHE A 42 20.93 -7.89 -34.13
N SER A 43 21.75 -8.90 -33.91
CA SER A 43 22.18 -9.85 -34.95
C SER A 43 22.02 -11.30 -34.51
N ALA A 44 21.38 -12.12 -35.34
CA ALA A 44 21.21 -13.55 -35.10
C ALA A 44 21.06 -14.34 -36.40
N SER A 45 21.69 -15.52 -36.48
CA SER A 45 21.67 -16.38 -37.69
C SER A 45 20.76 -17.60 -37.59
N SER A 46 20.09 -17.78 -36.47
CA SER A 46 19.08 -18.83 -36.20
C SER A 46 18.47 -18.61 -34.81
N SER A 47 17.44 -19.40 -34.45
CA SER A 47 16.64 -19.32 -33.21
C SER A 47 15.49 -18.34 -33.34
N ASP A 48 15.08 -17.73 -32.24
CA ASP A 48 13.78 -17.11 -32.09
C ASP A 48 13.68 -16.20 -30.88
N VAL A 49 12.86 -15.16 -31.06
CA VAL A 49 12.22 -14.42 -29.98
C VAL A 49 10.74 -14.74 -30.04
N GLU A 50 10.22 -15.37 -29.00
CA GLU A 50 8.84 -15.88 -28.98
C GLU A 50 7.78 -14.76 -29.04
N GLY A 51 8.12 -13.54 -28.59
CA GLY A 51 7.26 -12.36 -28.64
C GLY A 51 7.84 -11.23 -29.50
N GLN A 52 7.71 -9.98 -29.06
CA GLN A 52 8.11 -8.80 -29.85
C GLN A 52 9.60 -8.46 -29.69
N LEU A 53 10.21 -7.91 -30.74
CA LEU A 53 11.62 -7.49 -30.77
C LEU A 53 11.76 -6.05 -31.26
N ALA A 54 12.51 -5.25 -30.49
CA ALA A 54 12.84 -3.87 -30.78
C ALA A 54 14.36 -3.65 -30.71
N ALA A 55 14.92 -2.99 -31.72
CA ALA A 55 16.30 -2.51 -31.68
C ALA A 55 16.39 -1.06 -32.17
N GLN A 56 17.13 -0.21 -31.45
CA GLN A 56 17.39 1.17 -31.88
C GLN A 56 18.34 1.21 -33.08
N GLY A 57 19.31 0.29 -33.14
CA GLY A 57 20.22 0.12 -34.27
C GLY A 57 19.62 -0.74 -35.38
N ASN A 58 20.48 -1.44 -36.10
CA ASN A 58 20.08 -2.34 -37.18
C ASN A 58 19.67 -3.71 -36.65
N ILE A 59 18.78 -4.37 -37.38
CA ILE A 59 18.39 -5.76 -37.14
C ILE A 59 18.90 -6.61 -38.31
N ASN A 60 19.75 -7.59 -38.00
CA ASN A 60 20.32 -8.54 -38.97
C ASN A 60 19.93 -9.98 -38.59
N LEU A 61 18.94 -10.53 -39.27
CA LEU A 61 18.39 -11.86 -39.00
C LEU A 61 18.55 -12.79 -40.21
N ASP A 62 18.83 -14.06 -39.93
CA ASP A 62 18.70 -15.16 -40.89
C ASP A 62 18.21 -16.42 -40.17
N ALA A 63 17.43 -17.26 -40.85
CA ALA A 63 16.79 -18.45 -40.32
C ALA A 63 16.14 -18.26 -38.92
N TYR A 64 15.60 -17.06 -38.66
CA TYR A 64 15.12 -16.63 -37.35
C TYR A 64 13.60 -16.53 -37.28
N SER A 65 13.00 -16.73 -36.11
CA SER A 65 11.56 -16.54 -35.89
C SER A 65 11.26 -15.43 -34.88
N VAL A 66 10.23 -14.63 -35.13
CA VAL A 66 9.78 -13.59 -34.19
C VAL A 66 8.27 -13.69 -34.01
N GLY A 67 7.82 -13.69 -32.75
CA GLY A 67 6.42 -13.55 -32.37
C GLY A 67 5.55 -14.80 -32.53
N ASP A 68 6.09 -16.02 -32.45
CA ASP A 68 5.29 -17.25 -32.59
C ASP A 68 4.35 -17.52 -31.39
N LYS A 69 4.54 -16.80 -30.27
CA LYS A 69 3.68 -16.85 -29.06
C LYS A 69 2.81 -15.60 -28.86
N LEU A 70 2.76 -14.69 -29.84
CA LEU A 70 1.87 -13.53 -29.77
C LEU A 70 0.40 -13.93 -30.04
N ASP A 71 -0.52 -13.10 -29.56
CA ASP A 71 -1.96 -13.28 -29.78
C ASP A 71 -2.28 -12.99 -31.26
N SER A 72 -2.71 -14.02 -31.99
CA SER A 72 -3.03 -13.88 -33.42
C SER A 72 -4.28 -13.05 -33.70
N SER A 73 -5.03 -12.63 -32.66
CA SER A 73 -6.16 -11.71 -32.82
C SER A 73 -5.77 -10.23 -32.82
N GLN A 74 -4.51 -9.92 -32.50
CA GLN A 74 -3.98 -8.56 -32.43
C GLN A 74 -2.85 -8.37 -33.44
N LEU A 75 -2.85 -7.21 -34.11
CA LEU A 75 -1.73 -6.81 -34.96
C LEU A 75 -0.77 -5.96 -34.11
N HIS A 76 0.34 -6.59 -33.71
CA HIS A 76 1.42 -5.96 -32.96
C HIS A 76 2.44 -5.30 -33.89
N ASP A 77 3.20 -4.32 -33.42
CA ASP A 77 4.46 -3.92 -34.05
C ASP A 77 5.58 -4.88 -33.60
N THR A 78 5.55 -6.08 -34.16
CA THR A 78 6.30 -7.26 -33.70
C THR A 78 7.81 -7.15 -33.87
N LEU A 79 8.26 -6.52 -34.96
CA LEU A 79 9.67 -6.33 -35.26
C LEU A 79 9.92 -4.87 -35.62
N ILE A 80 10.57 -4.11 -34.74
CA ILE A 80 10.86 -2.69 -34.97
C ILE A 80 12.36 -2.38 -34.91
N SER A 81 12.83 -1.56 -35.85
CA SER A 81 14.23 -1.14 -35.97
C SER A 81 14.33 0.38 -36.10
N GLY A 82 15.17 1.03 -35.30
CA GLY A 82 15.59 2.42 -35.52
C GLY A 82 16.57 2.58 -36.69
N GLY A 83 17.24 1.50 -37.09
CA GLY A 83 18.09 1.42 -38.27
C GLY A 83 17.45 0.65 -39.43
N ASP A 84 18.28 -0.04 -40.20
CA ASP A 84 17.86 -0.92 -41.29
C ASP A 84 17.42 -2.30 -40.74
N ILE A 85 16.62 -3.02 -41.52
CA ILE A 85 16.31 -4.45 -41.30
C ILE A 85 16.82 -5.27 -42.48
N THR A 86 17.73 -6.19 -42.19
CA THR A 86 18.14 -7.27 -43.10
C THR A 86 17.62 -8.59 -42.53
N PHE A 87 16.70 -9.25 -43.24
CA PHE A 87 16.06 -10.49 -42.79
C PHE A 87 15.87 -11.44 -43.98
N SER A 88 16.91 -12.23 -44.29
CA SER A 88 16.96 -13.00 -45.54
C SER A 88 16.01 -14.20 -45.56
N SER A 89 15.90 -14.91 -44.44
CA SER A 89 15.04 -16.07 -44.28
C SER A 89 14.58 -16.22 -42.84
N GLY A 90 13.40 -16.81 -42.62
CA GLY A 90 12.78 -16.88 -41.30
C GLY A 90 11.31 -16.49 -41.35
N ARG A 91 10.75 -16.10 -40.21
CA ARG A 91 9.34 -15.73 -40.12
C ARG A 91 9.05 -14.73 -39.00
N VAL A 92 8.25 -13.72 -39.31
CA VAL A 92 7.44 -13.00 -38.31
C VAL A 92 6.04 -13.59 -38.36
N PHE A 93 5.58 -14.19 -37.26
CA PHE A 93 4.35 -14.99 -37.27
C PHE A 93 3.09 -14.12 -37.29
N TYR A 94 3.04 -13.12 -36.43
CA TYR A 94 1.91 -12.20 -36.25
C TYR A 94 2.45 -10.78 -36.18
N GLY A 95 1.74 -9.81 -36.77
CA GLY A 95 2.06 -8.38 -36.68
C GLY A 95 3.00 -7.82 -37.74
N HIS A 96 3.37 -6.55 -37.55
CA HIS A 96 4.08 -5.72 -38.52
C HIS A 96 5.61 -5.77 -38.36
N ILE A 97 6.30 -5.47 -39.45
CA ILE A 97 7.73 -5.15 -39.47
C ILE A 97 7.88 -3.67 -39.83
N LYS A 98 8.53 -2.88 -38.96
CA LYS A 98 8.77 -1.45 -39.19
C LYS A 98 10.23 -1.09 -38.99
N ALA A 99 10.80 -0.33 -39.92
CA ALA A 99 12.14 0.23 -39.79
C ALA A 99 12.12 1.73 -40.04
N ALA A 100 12.76 2.52 -39.20
CA ALA A 100 13.04 3.92 -39.53
C ALA A 100 14.07 4.03 -40.68
N GLY A 101 14.91 3.00 -40.86
CA GLY A 101 15.76 2.82 -42.04
C GLY A 101 15.12 2.00 -43.16
N SER A 102 15.95 1.33 -43.94
CA SER A 102 15.57 0.50 -45.07
C SER A 102 15.13 -0.91 -44.65
N VAL A 103 14.10 -1.42 -45.32
CA VAL A 103 13.64 -2.82 -45.26
C VAL A 103 13.97 -3.62 -46.52
N SER A 104 14.83 -3.08 -47.40
CA SER A 104 15.17 -3.73 -48.68
C SER A 104 15.91 -5.07 -48.51
N GLY A 105 16.45 -5.33 -47.32
CA GLY A 105 17.12 -6.59 -46.98
C GLY A 105 16.17 -7.71 -46.56
N ILE A 106 14.85 -7.49 -46.56
CA ILE A 106 13.87 -8.52 -46.22
C ILE A 106 13.61 -9.42 -47.43
N GLY A 107 13.84 -10.72 -47.27
CA GLY A 107 13.67 -11.72 -48.32
C GLY A 107 12.22 -12.16 -48.53
N GLU A 108 11.93 -12.67 -49.73
CA GLU A 108 10.63 -13.25 -50.09
C GLU A 108 10.14 -14.34 -49.11
N PRO A 109 10.99 -15.21 -48.53
CA PRO A 109 10.52 -16.19 -47.54
C PRO A 109 9.87 -15.54 -46.32
N VAL A 110 10.40 -14.41 -45.85
CA VAL A 110 9.87 -13.68 -44.70
C VAL A 110 8.57 -12.99 -45.11
N SER A 111 8.58 -12.19 -46.17
CA SER A 111 7.41 -11.40 -46.58
C SER A 111 6.20 -12.26 -46.96
N ASN A 112 6.43 -13.41 -47.60
CA ASN A 112 5.36 -14.35 -47.97
C ASN A 112 4.88 -15.20 -46.78
N GLY A 113 5.65 -15.26 -45.69
CA GLY A 113 5.35 -16.05 -44.49
C GLY A 113 4.53 -15.30 -43.44
N MET A 114 4.37 -13.98 -43.56
CA MET A 114 3.62 -13.15 -42.63
C MET A 114 2.11 -13.39 -42.72
N GLU A 115 1.39 -13.20 -41.61
CA GLU A 115 -0.06 -13.33 -41.56
C GLU A 115 -0.78 -12.26 -42.43
N PRO A 116 -1.94 -12.56 -43.04
CA PRO A 116 -2.74 -11.56 -43.73
C PRO A 116 -3.05 -10.32 -42.88
N GLY A 117 -2.83 -9.13 -43.45
CA GLY A 117 -3.01 -7.85 -42.75
C GLY A 117 -1.72 -7.27 -42.16
N SER A 118 -0.66 -8.08 -42.10
CA SER A 118 0.68 -7.61 -41.74
C SER A 118 1.24 -6.63 -42.77
N VAL A 119 2.12 -5.75 -42.32
CA VAL A 119 2.73 -4.70 -43.15
C VAL A 119 4.23 -4.72 -42.90
N ILE A 120 4.99 -4.50 -43.97
CA ILE A 120 6.43 -4.23 -43.94
C ILE A 120 6.62 -2.78 -44.37
N GLU A 121 7.18 -1.96 -43.48
CA GLU A 121 7.35 -0.52 -43.71
C GLU A 121 8.80 -0.11 -43.42
N GLY A 122 9.44 0.54 -44.39
CA GLY A 122 10.74 1.21 -44.22
C GLY A 122 10.59 2.72 -44.31
N ASN A 123 11.53 3.47 -43.73
CA ASN A 123 11.37 4.89 -43.43
C ASN A 123 10.10 5.19 -42.62
N ALA A 124 9.72 4.24 -41.76
CA ALA A 124 8.54 4.32 -40.91
C ALA A 124 8.75 5.29 -39.76
N THR A 125 7.66 5.89 -39.27
CA THR A 125 7.64 6.47 -37.94
C THR A 125 7.41 5.35 -36.93
N LEU A 126 8.30 5.21 -35.95
CA LEU A 126 8.20 4.14 -34.97
C LEU A 126 7.22 4.49 -33.84
N PRO A 127 6.59 3.48 -33.22
CA PRO A 127 5.65 3.69 -32.11
C PRO A 127 6.33 4.08 -30.79
N VAL A 128 7.66 4.17 -30.77
CA VAL A 128 8.48 4.41 -29.58
C VAL A 128 9.59 5.42 -29.88
N ASP A 129 9.94 6.22 -28.87
CA ASP A 129 11.18 6.97 -28.82
C ASP A 129 12.24 6.15 -28.08
N PHE A 130 13.26 5.68 -28.80
CA PHE A 130 14.31 4.84 -28.21
C PHE A 130 15.23 5.61 -27.27
N ASP A 131 15.43 6.91 -27.48
CA ASP A 131 16.27 7.72 -26.60
C ASP A 131 15.57 7.92 -25.24
N GLU A 132 14.26 8.22 -25.25
CA GLU A 132 13.45 8.30 -24.03
C GLU A 132 13.36 6.94 -23.31
N ALA A 133 13.21 5.85 -24.06
CA ALA A 133 13.20 4.50 -23.50
C ALA A 133 14.55 4.11 -22.87
N TYR A 134 15.67 4.54 -23.46
CA TYR A 134 17.01 4.35 -22.90
C TYR A 134 17.18 5.11 -21.60
N ASP A 135 16.81 6.39 -21.58
CA ASP A 135 16.91 7.24 -20.38
C ASP A 135 16.07 6.67 -19.23
N TYR A 136 14.85 6.21 -19.53
CA TYR A 136 13.97 5.57 -18.54
C TYR A 136 14.55 4.27 -18.00
N LEU A 137 14.98 3.33 -18.86
CA LEU A 137 15.48 2.03 -18.44
C LEU A 137 16.84 2.13 -17.73
N SER A 138 17.69 3.09 -18.12
CA SER A 138 18.92 3.44 -17.40
C SER A 138 18.60 3.96 -16.00
N SER A 139 17.68 4.92 -15.89
CA SER A 139 17.24 5.49 -14.60
C SER A 139 16.60 4.44 -13.69
N LEU A 140 15.83 3.50 -14.26
CA LEU A 140 15.27 2.36 -13.55
C LEU A 140 16.38 1.45 -13.02
N SER A 141 17.33 1.06 -13.87
CA SER A 141 18.47 0.21 -13.50
C SER A 141 19.27 0.83 -12.34
N GLU A 142 19.55 2.13 -12.42
CA GLU A 142 20.19 2.89 -11.33
C GLU A 142 19.33 2.89 -10.06
N SER A 143 18.03 3.19 -10.17
CA SER A 143 17.13 3.24 -9.02
C SER A 143 17.01 1.88 -8.30
N LEU A 144 16.90 0.79 -9.07
CA LEU A 144 16.90 -0.57 -8.54
C LEU A 144 18.20 -0.88 -7.79
N SER A 145 19.35 -0.43 -8.29
CA SER A 145 20.66 -0.62 -7.63
C SER A 145 20.77 0.10 -6.29
N GLN A 146 19.92 1.09 -6.00
CA GLN A 146 19.91 1.85 -4.75
C GLN A 146 18.91 1.30 -3.72
N LEU A 147 18.12 0.29 -4.08
CA LEU A 147 17.23 -0.37 -3.12
C LEU A 147 18.05 -1.03 -2.00
N THR A 148 17.55 -0.92 -0.76
CA THR A 148 18.23 -1.55 0.37
C THR A 148 18.03 -3.07 0.31
N ALA A 149 19.14 -3.82 0.27
CA ALA A 149 19.08 -5.27 0.39
C ALA A 149 18.46 -5.70 1.73
N ASN A 150 17.40 -6.49 1.67
CA ASN A 150 16.75 -7.15 2.81
C ASN A 150 17.02 -8.65 2.88
N THR A 151 17.85 -9.15 1.96
CA THR A 151 18.16 -10.57 1.81
C THR A 151 19.59 -10.88 2.28
N THR A 152 19.93 -12.16 2.31
CA THR A 152 21.28 -12.62 2.64
C THR A 152 21.77 -13.66 1.64
N PHE A 153 23.08 -13.87 1.58
CA PHE A 153 23.65 -14.94 0.76
C PHE A 153 24.93 -15.51 1.37
N GLU A 154 25.24 -16.74 0.98
CA GLU A 154 26.47 -17.44 1.32
C GLU A 154 27.16 -17.93 0.04
N SER A 155 28.46 -17.63 -0.10
CA SER A 155 29.31 -18.22 -1.12
C SER A 155 30.17 -19.32 -0.51
N GLN A 156 29.91 -20.57 -0.87
CA GLN A 156 30.64 -21.72 -0.36
C GLN A 156 30.75 -22.84 -1.39
N TRP A 157 31.89 -23.53 -1.39
CA TRP A 157 32.20 -24.64 -2.30
C TRP A 157 32.01 -24.31 -3.80
N GLY A 158 32.14 -23.04 -4.18
CA GLY A 158 31.91 -22.55 -5.55
C GLY A 158 30.44 -22.38 -5.92
N GLY A 159 29.52 -22.50 -4.95
CA GLY A 159 28.10 -22.20 -5.12
C GLY A 159 27.70 -20.87 -4.46
N LEU A 160 26.59 -20.32 -4.93
CA LEU A 160 25.91 -19.17 -4.36
C LEU A 160 24.54 -19.61 -3.83
N TYR A 161 24.36 -19.49 -2.51
CA TYR A 161 23.14 -19.85 -1.80
C TYR A 161 22.51 -18.56 -1.26
N LEU A 162 21.32 -18.25 -1.75
CA LEU A 162 20.64 -16.97 -1.59
C LEU A 162 19.38 -17.20 -0.75
N HIS A 163 19.17 -16.36 0.24
CA HIS A 163 18.09 -16.48 1.20
C HIS A 163 17.28 -15.18 1.21
N GLY A 164 16.03 -15.25 0.74
CA GLY A 164 15.07 -14.19 0.96
C GLY A 164 14.76 -13.99 2.45
N ASP A 165 14.03 -12.95 2.79
CA ASP A 165 13.61 -12.68 4.17
C ASP A 165 12.32 -13.43 4.58
N CYS A 166 11.80 -14.27 3.68
CA CYS A 166 10.60 -15.08 3.84
C CYS A 166 9.29 -14.30 4.06
N SER A 167 9.28 -12.95 3.98
CA SER A 167 8.14 -12.13 4.40
C SER A 167 7.83 -10.91 3.52
N SER A 168 8.83 -10.18 3.04
CA SER A 168 8.61 -8.96 2.24
C SER A 168 8.11 -9.24 0.84
N ASP A 169 7.28 -8.34 0.33
CA ASP A 169 6.79 -8.38 -1.06
C ASP A 169 7.88 -8.09 -2.10
N ILE A 170 9.02 -7.53 -1.67
CA ILE A 170 10.19 -7.29 -2.51
C ILE A 170 11.41 -7.92 -1.84
N GLN A 171 12.16 -8.71 -2.60
CA GLN A 171 13.38 -9.39 -2.17
C GLN A 171 14.55 -8.79 -2.96
N VAL A 172 15.43 -8.04 -2.30
CA VAL A 172 16.54 -7.33 -2.94
C VAL A 172 17.86 -7.99 -2.55
N PHE A 173 18.57 -8.53 -3.54
CA PHE A 173 19.89 -9.13 -3.41
C PHE A 173 20.96 -8.24 -4.05
N ASP A 174 21.99 -7.89 -3.29
CA ASP A 174 23.18 -7.21 -3.82
C ASP A 174 24.33 -8.20 -3.98
N LEU A 175 24.79 -8.41 -5.21
CA LEU A 175 25.74 -9.45 -5.56
C LEU A 175 26.94 -8.87 -6.33
N ASP A 176 28.13 -9.37 -6.03
CA ASP A 176 29.32 -9.11 -6.84
C ASP A 176 29.30 -9.98 -8.11
N GLY A 177 29.35 -9.35 -9.28
CA GLY A 177 29.23 -10.04 -10.56
C GLY A 177 30.35 -11.02 -10.87
N SER A 178 31.55 -10.84 -10.29
CA SER A 178 32.63 -11.83 -10.43
C SER A 178 32.34 -13.11 -9.64
N THR A 179 31.70 -12.96 -8.48
CA THR A 179 31.21 -14.07 -7.67
C THR A 179 30.13 -14.84 -8.42
N VAL A 180 29.12 -14.14 -8.97
CA VAL A 180 28.04 -14.75 -9.77
C VAL A 180 28.62 -15.47 -10.99
N LEU A 181 29.53 -14.83 -11.74
CA LEU A 181 30.15 -15.41 -12.94
C LEU A 181 30.90 -16.72 -12.65
N SER A 182 31.55 -16.82 -11.49
CA SER A 182 32.35 -17.98 -11.10
C SER A 182 31.55 -19.11 -10.44
N ALA A 183 30.29 -18.85 -10.05
CA ALA A 183 29.47 -19.81 -9.34
C ALA A 183 28.99 -20.94 -10.26
N HIS A 184 28.97 -22.17 -9.75
CA HIS A 184 28.35 -23.32 -10.45
C HIS A 184 26.95 -23.67 -9.91
N THR A 185 26.58 -23.10 -8.76
CA THR A 185 25.27 -23.27 -8.13
C THR A 185 24.66 -21.89 -7.89
N PHE A 186 23.38 -21.74 -8.21
CA PHE A 186 22.56 -20.57 -7.91
C PHE A 186 21.25 -21.06 -7.30
N GLN A 187 21.20 -21.12 -5.97
CA GLN A 187 20.06 -21.64 -5.25
C GLN A 187 19.45 -20.52 -4.41
N VAL A 188 18.17 -20.24 -4.64
CA VAL A 188 17.42 -19.25 -3.89
C VAL A 188 16.35 -19.95 -3.07
N ASP A 189 16.19 -19.57 -1.81
CA ASP A 189 15.08 -19.99 -0.96
C ASP A 189 14.43 -18.79 -0.24
N CYS A 190 13.38 -19.07 0.54
CA CYS A 190 12.68 -18.06 1.34
C CYS A 190 12.10 -16.88 0.54
N ILE A 191 11.60 -17.14 -0.66
CA ILE A 191 10.87 -16.15 -1.47
C ILE A 191 9.36 -16.38 -1.32
N PRO A 192 8.58 -15.41 -0.80
CA PRO A 192 7.12 -15.50 -0.78
C PRO A 192 6.53 -15.67 -2.19
N ASN A 193 5.39 -16.36 -2.33
CA ASN A 193 4.83 -16.77 -3.64
C ASN A 193 4.61 -15.61 -4.63
N ASN A 194 4.21 -14.44 -4.12
CA ASN A 194 3.90 -13.26 -4.94
C ASN A 194 5.00 -12.19 -4.86
N ALA A 195 6.09 -12.46 -4.15
CA ALA A 195 7.16 -11.49 -4.02
C ALA A 195 7.86 -11.26 -5.37
N TYR A 196 8.32 -10.03 -5.52
CA TYR A 196 9.24 -9.61 -6.56
C TYR A 196 10.67 -9.85 -6.11
N VAL A 197 11.53 -10.22 -7.03
CA VAL A 197 12.94 -10.51 -6.74
C VAL A 197 13.83 -9.66 -7.64
N ILE A 198 14.71 -8.90 -7.01
CA ILE A 198 15.64 -8.00 -7.69
C ILE A 198 17.04 -8.47 -7.32
N PHE A 199 17.79 -8.93 -8.32
CA PHE A 199 19.21 -9.23 -8.19
C PHE A 199 20.01 -8.07 -8.76
N ASN A 200 20.50 -7.18 -7.91
CA ASN A 200 21.46 -6.15 -8.30
C ASN A 200 22.85 -6.78 -8.38
N ILE A 201 23.38 -6.89 -9.61
CA ILE A 201 24.64 -7.57 -9.88
C ILE A 201 25.66 -6.54 -10.35
N ALA A 202 26.61 -6.23 -9.47
CA ALA A 202 27.66 -5.23 -9.71
C ALA A 202 28.76 -5.77 -10.64
N GLY A 203 29.55 -4.86 -11.22
CA GLY A 203 30.72 -5.17 -12.01
C GLY A 203 30.56 -4.94 -13.51
N GLN A 204 31.70 -4.68 -14.16
CA GLN A 204 31.77 -4.27 -15.57
C GLN A 204 31.61 -5.44 -16.55
N ASN A 205 31.95 -6.67 -16.14
CA ASN A 205 31.93 -7.86 -17.00
C ASN A 205 31.34 -9.10 -16.28
N PRO A 206 30.12 -9.02 -15.74
CA PRO A 206 29.46 -10.13 -15.05
C PRO A 206 28.99 -11.21 -16.04
N GLY A 207 28.40 -12.28 -15.51
CA GLY A 207 27.74 -13.27 -16.34
C GLY A 207 27.00 -14.34 -15.55
N LEU A 208 26.15 -15.08 -16.27
CA LEU A 208 25.43 -16.24 -15.79
C LEU A 208 25.87 -17.44 -16.62
N THR A 209 26.55 -18.41 -15.99
CA THR A 209 27.15 -19.52 -16.73
C THR A 209 26.97 -20.87 -16.06
N ASN A 210 26.55 -21.88 -16.84
CA ASN A 210 26.56 -23.30 -16.47
C ASN A 210 25.94 -23.68 -15.12
N MET A 211 24.99 -22.88 -14.62
CA MET A 211 24.27 -23.10 -13.36
C MET A 211 22.77 -23.33 -13.62
N SER A 212 22.09 -24.04 -12.73
CA SER A 212 20.62 -24.07 -12.74
C SER A 212 20.08 -22.86 -11.98
N MET A 213 19.06 -22.21 -12.54
CA MET A 213 18.30 -21.13 -11.91
C MET A 213 16.85 -21.55 -11.62
N ASP A 214 16.56 -22.86 -11.64
CA ASP A 214 15.19 -23.40 -11.56
C ASP A 214 14.46 -23.02 -10.26
N SER A 215 15.20 -22.63 -9.21
CA SER A 215 14.62 -22.10 -7.97
C SER A 215 13.75 -20.85 -8.19
N MET A 216 14.00 -20.08 -9.25
CA MET A 216 13.22 -18.89 -9.62
C MET A 216 12.12 -19.16 -10.64
N SER A 217 11.95 -20.41 -11.10
CA SER A 217 11.02 -20.75 -12.17
C SER A 217 9.55 -20.38 -11.89
N SER A 218 9.11 -20.44 -10.63
CA SER A 218 7.76 -20.02 -10.19
C SER A 218 7.57 -18.50 -10.11
N HIS A 219 8.66 -17.76 -10.07
CA HIS A 219 8.69 -16.31 -9.88
C HIS A 219 9.17 -15.57 -11.14
N ARG A 220 9.54 -16.26 -12.22
CA ARG A 220 10.21 -15.69 -13.41
C ARG A 220 9.60 -14.37 -13.92
N LYS A 221 8.27 -14.23 -13.88
CA LYS A 221 7.58 -13.01 -14.34
C LYS A 221 7.71 -11.81 -13.37
N ARG A 222 8.29 -12.01 -12.20
CA ARG A 222 8.52 -11.02 -11.14
C ARG A 222 9.99 -10.99 -10.71
N VAL A 223 10.90 -11.46 -11.56
CA VAL A 223 12.35 -11.47 -11.32
C VAL A 223 13.06 -10.52 -12.29
N ILE A 224 13.89 -9.63 -11.75
CA ILE A 224 14.83 -8.80 -12.52
C ILE A 224 16.27 -9.12 -12.12
N TYR A 225 17.10 -9.46 -13.08
CA TYR A 225 18.55 -9.46 -12.95
C TYR A 225 19.09 -8.13 -13.47
N ASN A 226 19.39 -7.22 -12.55
CA ASN A 226 19.82 -5.86 -12.82
C ASN A 226 21.36 -5.76 -12.84
N PHE A 227 21.95 -5.77 -14.03
CA PHE A 227 23.38 -5.65 -14.25
C PHE A 227 23.77 -4.19 -14.49
N TYR A 228 23.60 -3.36 -13.47
CA TYR A 228 23.60 -1.89 -13.56
C TYR A 228 24.95 -1.24 -13.91
N GLU A 229 26.08 -1.98 -13.81
CA GLU A 229 27.41 -1.49 -14.19
C GLU A 229 27.96 -2.17 -15.45
N ALA A 230 27.24 -3.16 -16.00
CA ALA A 230 27.80 -4.07 -16.99
C ALA A 230 28.02 -3.38 -18.34
N GLN A 231 29.25 -3.49 -18.85
CA GLN A 231 29.62 -3.10 -20.21
C GLN A 231 29.65 -4.32 -21.14
N THR A 232 29.88 -5.50 -20.58
CA THR A 232 29.65 -6.78 -21.26
C THR A 232 28.93 -7.73 -20.33
N LEU A 233 28.14 -8.65 -20.89
CA LEU A 233 27.45 -9.68 -20.11
C LEU A 233 27.65 -11.06 -20.77
N THR A 234 28.22 -11.99 -20.01
CA THR A 234 28.44 -13.37 -20.47
C THR A 234 27.23 -14.24 -20.13
N LEU A 235 26.58 -14.81 -21.15
CA LEU A 235 25.52 -15.81 -20.99
C LEU A 235 25.97 -17.12 -21.65
N SER A 236 26.24 -18.16 -20.86
CA SER A 236 26.81 -19.40 -21.39
C SER A 236 26.24 -20.65 -20.75
N GLY A 237 25.55 -21.48 -21.53
CA GLY A 237 24.98 -22.75 -21.06
C GLY A 237 23.96 -22.54 -19.94
N ILE A 238 23.15 -21.48 -20.06
CA ILE A 238 22.30 -20.99 -18.98
C ILE A 238 20.82 -20.95 -19.38
N GLY A 239 19.94 -21.38 -18.47
CA GLY A 239 18.51 -21.12 -18.55
C GLY A 239 18.15 -20.02 -17.56
N VAL A 240 18.01 -18.77 -18.03
CA VAL A 240 17.67 -17.64 -17.16
C VAL A 240 16.19 -17.69 -16.85
N GLU A 241 15.83 -17.67 -15.56
CA GLU A 241 14.45 -17.63 -15.05
C GLU A 241 14.15 -16.21 -14.55
N GLY A 242 13.75 -15.33 -15.47
CA GLY A 242 13.50 -13.91 -15.20
C GLY A 242 14.01 -12.96 -16.27
N SER A 243 13.71 -11.68 -16.12
CA SER A 243 14.10 -10.62 -17.04
C SER A 243 15.51 -10.09 -16.75
N VAL A 244 16.28 -9.83 -17.81
CA VAL A 244 17.66 -9.33 -17.76
C VAL A 244 17.65 -7.85 -18.11
N LEU A 245 18.02 -7.01 -17.15
CA LEU A 245 18.20 -5.57 -17.31
C LEU A 245 19.70 -5.25 -17.32
N ALA A 246 20.29 -5.10 -18.51
CA ALA A 246 21.72 -4.87 -18.71
C ALA A 246 21.93 -3.78 -19.76
N VAL A 247 21.34 -2.61 -19.52
CA VAL A 247 21.10 -1.52 -20.50
C VAL A 247 22.33 -1.18 -21.34
N ASP A 248 23.51 -1.11 -20.73
CA ASP A 248 24.77 -0.74 -21.40
C ASP A 248 25.64 -1.92 -21.85
N ALA A 249 25.18 -3.16 -21.63
CA ALA A 249 26.01 -4.35 -21.84
C ALA A 249 25.97 -4.86 -23.29
N GLU A 250 27.15 -5.16 -23.82
CA GLU A 250 27.31 -5.90 -25.07
C GLU A 250 27.27 -7.42 -24.81
N ILE A 251 26.38 -8.13 -25.50
CA ILE A 251 26.20 -9.59 -25.36
C ILE A 251 26.59 -10.28 -26.65
N ASN A 252 27.66 -11.08 -26.58
CA ASN A 252 28.25 -11.77 -27.72
C ASN A 252 28.26 -13.29 -27.52
N ASN A 253 27.84 -14.02 -28.55
CA ASN A 253 27.74 -15.47 -28.57
C ASN A 253 27.02 -16.07 -27.34
N PRO A 254 25.85 -15.55 -26.94
CA PRO A 254 25.09 -16.10 -25.82
C PRO A 254 24.63 -17.54 -26.11
N GLN A 255 24.57 -18.37 -25.07
CA GLN A 255 24.15 -19.77 -25.16
C GLN A 255 23.13 -20.13 -24.07
N GLY A 256 22.00 -20.70 -24.49
CA GLY A 256 20.96 -21.22 -23.60
C GLY A 256 19.57 -20.70 -23.95
N VAL A 257 18.81 -20.28 -22.94
CA VAL A 257 17.48 -19.64 -23.11
C VAL A 257 17.24 -18.58 -22.04
N ILE A 258 16.63 -17.46 -22.43
CA ILE A 258 16.09 -16.47 -21.49
C ILE A 258 14.59 -16.70 -21.38
N LYS A 259 14.09 -17.05 -20.19
CA LYS A 259 12.66 -17.17 -19.88
C LYS A 259 12.18 -15.89 -19.19
N GLY A 260 12.17 -14.82 -19.96
CA GLY A 260 12.01 -13.45 -19.50
C GLY A 260 12.20 -12.46 -20.64
N GLN A 261 12.33 -11.18 -20.29
CA GLN A 261 12.73 -10.12 -21.22
C GLN A 261 14.25 -9.88 -21.20
N LEU A 262 14.77 -9.29 -22.27
CA LEU A 262 16.15 -8.85 -22.37
C LEU A 262 16.20 -7.37 -22.73
N ILE A 263 16.93 -6.60 -21.93
CA ILE A 263 17.30 -5.22 -22.20
C ILE A 263 18.82 -5.14 -22.25
N ALA A 264 19.38 -4.71 -23.38
CA ALA A 264 20.83 -4.64 -23.55
C ALA A 264 21.28 -3.59 -24.59
N LYS A 265 22.57 -3.27 -24.60
CA LYS A 265 23.16 -2.37 -25.60
C LYS A 265 23.29 -3.03 -26.96
N SER A 266 23.73 -4.29 -27.02
CA SER A 266 23.84 -5.00 -28.30
C SER A 266 23.70 -6.50 -28.12
N TRP A 267 23.18 -7.17 -29.15
CA TRP A 267 23.01 -8.63 -29.17
C TRP A 267 23.61 -9.24 -30.43
N ASN A 268 24.49 -10.22 -30.27
CA ASN A 268 25.06 -10.98 -31.38
C ASN A 268 25.12 -12.47 -31.04
N GLY A 269 24.09 -13.23 -31.43
CA GLY A 269 24.08 -14.69 -31.35
C GLY A 269 22.69 -15.32 -31.35
N ILE A 270 22.64 -16.60 -31.00
CA ILE A 270 21.52 -17.51 -31.34
C ILE A 270 20.78 -18.05 -30.10
N MET A 271 20.89 -17.38 -28.96
CA MET A 271 20.15 -17.77 -27.75
C MET A 271 18.68 -17.39 -27.90
N GLN A 272 17.78 -18.29 -27.49
CA GLN A 272 16.34 -18.07 -27.56
C GLN A 272 15.88 -17.13 -26.43
N ILE A 273 14.86 -16.30 -26.72
CA ILE A 273 14.19 -15.43 -25.73
C ILE A 273 12.68 -15.75 -25.74
N ASN A 274 12.15 -16.20 -24.61
CA ASN A 274 10.76 -16.65 -24.49
C ASN A 274 9.77 -15.52 -24.21
N ASN A 275 8.47 -15.81 -24.43
CA ASN A 275 7.39 -14.86 -24.18
C ASN A 275 6.91 -14.83 -22.71
N ASP A 276 7.84 -14.60 -21.79
CA ASP A 276 7.57 -14.40 -20.37
C ASP A 276 7.83 -12.92 -20.01
N LEU A 277 6.83 -12.05 -20.21
CA LEU A 277 6.94 -10.64 -19.84
C LEU A 277 7.01 -10.47 -18.31
N PHE A 278 7.77 -9.46 -17.88
CA PHE A 278 7.79 -9.00 -16.50
C PHE A 278 6.43 -8.38 -16.17
N GLU A 279 5.74 -8.97 -15.20
CA GLU A 279 4.54 -8.41 -14.60
C GLU A 279 5.00 -7.20 -13.79
N GLY A 280 4.83 -5.98 -14.31
CA GLY A 280 5.25 -4.77 -13.60
C GLY A 280 4.71 -4.72 -12.16
N MET A 281 5.50 -4.14 -11.26
CA MET A 281 5.08 -3.83 -9.90
C MET A 281 4.58 -2.39 -9.86
N GLU A 282 3.36 -2.16 -9.39
CA GLU A 282 3.04 -0.84 -8.84
C GLU A 282 3.67 -0.76 -7.46
N ILE A 283 4.72 0.05 -7.32
CA ILE A 283 5.25 0.33 -5.99
C ILE A 283 4.24 1.32 -5.43
N VAL A 284 3.31 0.83 -4.61
CA VAL A 284 2.45 1.72 -3.83
C VAL A 284 3.42 2.47 -2.93
N GLY A 285 3.88 3.63 -3.39
CA GLY A 285 4.79 4.48 -2.64
C GLY A 285 4.19 4.75 -1.27
N ASN A 286 5.06 5.10 -0.31
CA ASN A 286 4.63 5.51 1.02
C ASN A 286 3.49 6.53 0.90
N GLN A 287 2.30 6.18 1.36
CA GLN A 287 1.12 7.05 1.35
C GLN A 287 1.06 7.76 2.69
N ALA A 288 0.72 9.05 2.68
CA ALA A 288 0.61 9.79 3.91
C ALA A 288 -0.44 9.15 4.84
N PRO A 289 -0.20 9.11 6.16
CA PRO A 289 -1.17 8.59 7.11
C PRO A 289 -2.42 9.46 7.10
N GLN A 290 -3.54 8.89 7.54
CA GLN A 290 -4.82 9.56 7.67
C GLN A 290 -5.16 9.75 9.15
N ALA A 291 -5.12 11.00 9.62
CA ALA A 291 -5.64 11.40 10.92
C ALA A 291 -7.16 11.58 10.86
N THR A 292 -7.86 11.27 11.95
CA THR A 292 -9.34 11.30 12.00
C THR A 292 -9.84 12.40 12.93
N ASP A 293 -10.78 13.21 12.44
CA ASP A 293 -11.50 14.18 13.27
C ASP A 293 -12.34 13.46 14.33
N GLN A 294 -12.34 13.95 15.57
CA GLN A 294 -13.11 13.36 16.66
C GLN A 294 -13.87 14.43 17.45
N VAL A 295 -15.05 14.06 17.94
CA VAL A 295 -15.89 14.91 18.77
C VAL A 295 -16.22 14.17 20.06
N PHE A 296 -16.04 14.83 21.19
CA PHE A 296 -16.35 14.28 22.52
C PHE A 296 -17.22 15.26 23.30
N SER A 297 -18.16 14.74 24.07
CA SER A 297 -18.97 15.51 25.03
C SER A 297 -18.51 15.17 26.44
N LEU A 298 -18.28 16.18 27.26
CA LEU A 298 -17.73 16.04 28.61
C LEU A 298 -18.41 16.96 29.61
N THR A 299 -18.36 16.54 30.87
CA THR A 299 -18.83 17.27 32.03
C THR A 299 -17.89 18.40 32.39
N THR A 300 -18.44 19.49 32.91
CA THR A 300 -17.65 20.58 33.48
C THR A 300 -16.81 20.08 34.65
N ASP A 301 -15.60 20.62 34.81
CA ASP A 301 -14.70 20.40 35.95
C ASP A 301 -14.16 18.97 36.14
N GLU A 302 -14.37 18.06 35.18
CA GLU A 302 -13.86 16.68 35.22
C GLU A 302 -12.81 16.40 34.13
N ASP A 303 -11.82 15.58 34.48
CA ASP A 303 -10.81 15.09 33.54
C ASP A 303 -11.40 14.06 32.58
N PHE A 304 -11.16 14.24 31.28
CA PHE A 304 -11.64 13.33 30.23
C PHE A 304 -10.47 12.67 29.51
N SER A 305 -10.42 11.34 29.51
CA SER A 305 -9.37 10.56 28.83
C SER A 305 -9.86 9.98 27.51
N PHE A 306 -9.03 10.06 26.47
CA PHE A 306 -9.34 9.62 25.12
C PHE A 306 -8.08 9.25 24.33
N SER A 307 -8.28 8.58 23.19
CA SER A 307 -7.22 8.21 22.27
C SER A 307 -7.40 8.88 20.91
N LEU A 308 -6.30 9.35 20.30
CA LEU A 308 -6.27 9.89 18.95
C LEU A 308 -6.32 8.76 17.91
N LEU A 309 -7.16 8.93 16.89
CA LEU A 309 -7.34 7.93 15.83
C LEU A 309 -6.61 8.34 14.54
N ALA A 310 -5.81 7.41 14.03
CA ALA A 310 -5.21 7.51 12.70
C ALA A 310 -4.95 6.12 12.10
N THR A 311 -4.91 6.06 10.78
CA THR A 311 -4.57 4.86 10.01
C THR A 311 -3.47 5.17 9.00
N ASP A 312 -2.72 4.16 8.60
CA ASP A 312 -1.72 4.28 7.56
C ASP A 312 -1.96 3.22 6.47
N PRO A 313 -2.05 3.60 5.19
CA PRO A 313 -2.28 2.63 4.11
C PRO A 313 -1.15 1.60 3.95
N ASN A 314 0.08 1.96 4.34
CA ASN A 314 1.25 1.10 4.31
C ASN A 314 1.50 0.39 5.65
N ASN A 315 0.68 0.69 6.66
CA ASN A 315 0.75 0.17 8.02
C ASN A 315 2.09 0.50 8.71
N ASP A 316 2.65 1.67 8.39
CA ASP A 316 3.87 2.22 8.98
C ASP A 316 3.66 2.68 10.44
N VAL A 317 4.78 2.82 11.17
CA VAL A 317 4.75 3.25 12.58
C VAL A 317 4.45 4.75 12.67
N LEU A 318 3.42 5.10 13.45
CA LEU A 318 2.90 6.46 13.50
C LEU A 318 3.41 7.27 14.70
N THR A 319 3.78 8.53 14.43
CA THR A 319 4.16 9.53 15.42
C THR A 319 3.22 10.73 15.35
N TYR A 320 2.79 11.23 16.51
CA TYR A 320 1.73 12.24 16.60
C TYR A 320 2.32 13.60 17.01
N GLN A 321 1.86 14.65 16.34
CA GLN A 321 2.20 16.03 16.65
C GLN A 321 0.93 16.81 16.97
N LEU A 322 0.84 17.31 18.21
CA LEU A 322 -0.27 18.11 18.70
C LEU A 322 -0.04 19.60 18.47
N ASN A 323 -1.11 20.33 18.16
CA ASN A 323 -1.17 21.79 18.20
C ASN A 323 -2.29 22.22 19.16
N THR A 324 -1.91 22.53 20.41
CA THR A 324 -2.82 22.84 21.52
C THR A 324 -3.00 24.34 21.78
N GLU A 325 -2.69 25.19 20.80
CA GLU A 325 -2.86 26.63 20.95
C GLU A 325 -4.34 27.01 21.12
N GLY A 326 -4.63 27.86 22.12
CA GLY A 326 -5.96 28.44 22.30
C GLY A 326 -6.97 27.61 23.11
N LEU A 327 -6.54 26.49 23.72
CA LEU A 327 -7.41 25.66 24.57
C LEU A 327 -7.90 26.38 25.84
N TYR A 328 -9.16 26.17 26.19
CA TYR A 328 -9.80 26.51 27.46
C TYR A 328 -9.69 25.35 28.48
N GLY A 329 -8.52 24.72 28.51
CA GLY A 329 -8.15 23.62 29.39
C GLY A 329 -6.68 23.23 29.22
N THR A 330 -6.31 22.05 29.70
CA THR A 330 -4.97 21.50 29.53
C THR A 330 -5.01 20.07 29.02
N ILE A 331 -4.12 19.74 28.07
CA ILE A 331 -3.89 18.37 27.60
C ILE A 331 -2.65 17.80 28.30
N SER A 332 -2.76 16.58 28.81
CA SER A 332 -1.65 15.81 29.38
C SER A 332 -1.66 14.37 28.82
N GLY A 333 -0.58 13.61 29.07
CA GLY A 333 -0.41 12.25 28.54
C GLY A 333 0.64 12.15 27.42
N THR A 334 0.70 10.99 26.77
CA THR A 334 1.58 10.72 25.62
C THR A 334 0.71 10.17 24.49
N PRO A 335 0.65 10.84 23.33
CA PRO A 335 -0.12 10.35 22.20
C PRO A 335 0.15 8.87 21.86
N PRO A 336 -0.87 8.11 21.41
CA PRO A 336 -2.23 8.59 21.13
C PRO A 336 -3.11 8.78 22.37
N GLU A 337 -2.69 8.31 23.55
CA GLU A 337 -3.48 8.35 24.79
C GLU A 337 -3.31 9.68 25.54
N LEU A 338 -4.40 10.45 25.67
CA LEU A 338 -4.39 11.80 26.22
C LEU A 338 -5.50 12.00 27.26
N THR A 339 -5.30 12.99 28.12
CA THR A 339 -6.29 13.47 29.10
C THR A 339 -6.47 14.97 28.94
N PHE A 340 -7.71 15.41 28.75
CA PHE A 340 -8.12 16.82 28.78
C PHE A 340 -8.69 17.18 30.15
N THR A 341 -8.17 18.25 30.74
CA THR A 341 -8.69 18.88 31.96
C THR A 341 -9.26 20.25 31.60
N PRO A 342 -10.59 20.44 31.62
CA PRO A 342 -11.19 21.75 31.39
C PRO A 342 -10.70 22.79 32.41
N LEU A 343 -10.63 24.06 32.03
CA LEU A 343 -10.46 25.14 33.00
C LEU A 343 -11.68 25.16 33.93
N THR A 344 -11.46 25.33 35.24
CA THR A 344 -12.55 25.34 36.21
C THR A 344 -13.66 26.33 35.84
N GLY A 345 -14.90 25.85 35.75
CA GLY A 345 -16.09 26.60 35.37
C GLY A 345 -16.25 26.88 33.87
N PHE A 346 -15.39 26.32 33.01
CA PHE A 346 -15.54 26.44 31.56
C PHE A 346 -16.74 25.62 31.06
N THR A 347 -17.56 26.25 30.24
CA THR A 347 -18.61 25.62 29.43
C THR A 347 -18.52 26.14 28.01
N GLY A 348 -18.76 25.28 27.03
CA GLY A 348 -18.67 25.60 25.61
C GLY A 348 -17.84 24.59 24.84
N VAL A 349 -17.53 24.95 23.60
CA VAL A 349 -16.73 24.12 22.70
C VAL A 349 -15.26 24.55 22.80
N ASP A 350 -14.38 23.58 22.98
CA ASP A 350 -12.94 23.72 22.89
C ASP A 350 -12.37 22.86 21.76
N GLN A 351 -11.27 23.29 21.13
CA GLN A 351 -10.72 22.60 19.97
C GLN A 351 -9.19 22.66 19.95
N PHE A 352 -8.58 21.55 19.54
CA PHE A 352 -7.19 21.52 19.13
C PHE A 352 -7.02 20.64 17.90
N SER A 353 -5.87 20.77 17.24
CA SER A 353 -5.57 19.96 16.05
C SER A 353 -4.35 19.06 16.25
N PHE A 354 -4.28 18.03 15.43
CA PHE A 354 -3.11 17.15 15.38
C PHE A 354 -2.79 16.70 13.96
N LYS A 355 -1.54 16.29 13.77
CA LYS A 355 -1.05 15.60 12.58
C LYS A 355 -0.34 14.32 12.97
N VAL A 356 -0.27 13.39 12.04
CA VAL A 356 0.44 12.13 12.21
C VAL A 356 1.51 12.00 11.14
N ASN A 357 2.64 11.39 11.48
CA ASN A 357 3.78 11.17 10.60
C ASN A 357 4.22 9.71 10.66
N ASP A 358 4.45 9.13 9.49
CA ASP A 358 4.87 7.73 9.26
C ASP A 358 6.41 7.57 9.19
N GLY A 359 7.17 8.64 9.46
CA GLY A 359 8.63 8.71 9.29
C GLY A 359 9.07 9.39 7.99
N GLN A 360 8.17 9.59 7.02
CA GLN A 360 8.43 10.20 5.71
C GLN A 360 7.46 11.34 5.37
N LEU A 361 6.15 11.09 5.47
CA LEU A 361 5.07 12.00 5.11
C LEU A 361 4.21 12.36 6.34
N HIS A 362 3.52 13.49 6.24
CA HIS A 362 2.56 13.94 7.25
C HIS A 362 1.14 13.81 6.73
N SER A 363 0.22 13.47 7.63
CA SER A 363 -1.21 13.55 7.37
C SER A 363 -1.67 14.98 7.12
N ASP A 364 -2.87 15.10 6.54
CA ASP A 364 -3.68 16.29 6.72
C ASP A 364 -3.97 16.53 8.21
N GLU A 365 -4.29 17.78 8.55
CA GLU A 365 -4.61 18.16 9.93
C GLU A 365 -6.00 17.67 10.31
N ALA A 366 -6.10 16.98 11.46
CA ALA A 366 -7.36 16.56 12.05
C ALA A 366 -7.70 17.41 13.28
N ILE A 367 -8.99 17.62 13.51
CA ILE A 367 -9.54 18.46 14.58
C ILE A 367 -10.20 17.58 15.64
N ILE A 368 -9.81 17.82 16.89
CA ILE A 368 -10.49 17.31 18.07
C ILE A 368 -11.41 18.40 18.60
N THR A 369 -12.70 18.08 18.72
CA THR A 369 -13.72 18.97 19.28
C THR A 369 -14.19 18.43 20.63
N LEU A 370 -14.10 19.27 21.65
CA LEU A 370 -14.44 18.97 23.04
C LEU A 370 -15.63 19.85 23.44
N GLU A 371 -16.80 19.25 23.58
CA GLU A 371 -18.02 19.95 23.99
C GLU A 371 -18.20 19.83 25.51
N VAL A 372 -17.80 20.89 26.24
CA VAL A 372 -17.86 20.96 27.71
C VAL A 372 -19.20 21.55 28.13
N GLY A 373 -20.04 20.76 28.78
CA GLY A 373 -21.38 21.19 29.19
C GLY A 373 -21.70 20.80 30.62
N GLU A 374 -22.55 21.60 31.27
CA GLU A 374 -23.33 21.12 32.41
C GLU A 374 -24.33 20.10 31.89
N TYR A 375 -24.47 18.97 32.58
CA TYR A 375 -25.33 17.86 32.19
C TYR A 375 -26.73 18.37 31.82
N ARG A 376 -27.13 18.29 30.54
CA ARG A 376 -28.54 18.52 30.19
C ARG A 376 -29.31 17.25 30.52
N ASN A 377 -29.90 17.24 31.71
CA ASN A 377 -30.78 16.17 32.22
C ASN A 377 -32.03 15.91 31.34
N CYS A 378 -32.16 16.56 30.17
CA CYS A 378 -33.28 16.36 29.25
C CYS A 378 -32.99 15.32 28.16
N ASP A 379 -31.73 14.92 27.90
CA ASP A 379 -31.37 13.98 26.81
C ASP A 379 -31.03 12.56 27.32
N LEU A 380 -31.26 12.33 28.62
CA LEU A 380 -31.02 11.05 29.26
C LEU A 380 -32.27 10.18 29.25
N TYR A 381 -32.11 8.95 28.78
CA TYR A 381 -33.19 7.97 28.68
C TYR A 381 -33.08 6.89 29.76
N PRO A 382 -34.20 6.41 30.33
CA PRO A 382 -34.18 5.40 31.39
C PRO A 382 -33.96 3.99 30.81
N TYR A 383 -32.89 3.85 30.04
CA TYR A 383 -32.35 2.59 29.51
C TYR A 383 -30.92 2.48 30.00
N THR A 384 -30.44 1.30 30.39
CA THR A 384 -29.11 1.18 31.00
C THR A 384 -28.30 0.00 30.49
N VAL A 385 -26.98 0.18 30.52
CA VAL A 385 -25.98 -0.78 30.01
C VAL A 385 -24.93 -1.02 31.10
N GLU A 386 -24.51 -2.26 31.30
CA GLU A 386 -23.43 -2.57 32.23
C GLU A 386 -22.09 -2.00 31.73
N ALA A 387 -21.40 -1.24 32.58
CA ALA A 387 -20.17 -0.54 32.23
C ALA A 387 -19.04 -1.48 31.78
N SER A 388 -19.01 -2.71 32.30
CA SER A 388 -18.02 -3.74 31.92
C SER A 388 -18.11 -4.14 30.44
N HIS A 389 -19.25 -3.93 29.79
CA HIS A 389 -19.44 -4.21 28.37
C HIS A 389 -18.96 -3.06 27.47
N MET A 390 -18.68 -1.88 28.04
CA MET A 390 -18.27 -0.70 27.28
C MET A 390 -16.75 -0.56 27.20
N THR A 391 -15.99 -1.20 28.08
CA THR A 391 -14.52 -1.04 28.17
C THR A 391 -13.72 -1.61 26.99
N ALA A 392 -14.37 -2.34 26.07
CA ALA A 392 -13.72 -2.99 24.93
C ALA A 392 -14.25 -2.52 23.56
N LEU A 393 -15.16 -1.54 23.54
CA LEU A 393 -15.82 -1.08 22.32
C LEU A 393 -15.21 0.23 21.81
N SER A 394 -15.10 0.35 20.49
CA SER A 394 -14.70 1.60 19.83
C SER A 394 -15.92 2.45 19.47
N ALA A 395 -15.75 3.77 19.39
CA ALA A 395 -16.82 4.67 18.94
C ALA A 395 -17.31 4.27 17.54
N GLY A 396 -18.62 4.12 17.36
CA GLY A 396 -19.24 3.67 16.11
C GLY A 396 -19.27 2.16 15.88
N GLU A 397 -18.73 1.36 16.81
CA GLU A 397 -18.78 -0.10 16.74
C GLU A 397 -20.23 -0.63 16.90
N LEU A 398 -20.65 -1.50 15.99
CA LEU A 398 -21.98 -2.10 16.04
C LEU A 398 -22.04 -3.22 17.09
N VAL A 399 -22.72 -2.97 18.20
CA VAL A 399 -22.99 -4.00 19.22
C VAL A 399 -24.24 -4.79 18.84
N SER A 400 -24.06 -6.01 18.35
CA SER A 400 -25.17 -6.94 18.09
C SER A 400 -25.42 -7.89 19.26
N ASN A 401 -26.69 -8.08 19.65
CA ASN A 401 -27.14 -9.02 20.69
C ASN A 401 -26.64 -8.73 22.11
N TYR A 402 -26.90 -7.51 22.60
CA TYR A 402 -26.65 -7.17 23.99
C TYR A 402 -27.50 -8.03 24.95
N GLU A 403 -26.88 -8.66 25.95
CA GLU A 403 -27.61 -9.35 27.01
C GLU A 403 -28.30 -8.33 27.93
N THR A 404 -29.60 -8.10 27.72
CA THR A 404 -30.40 -7.15 28.51
C THR A 404 -30.85 -7.72 29.86
N ALA A 405 -30.29 -8.83 30.33
CA ALA A 405 -30.85 -9.64 31.43
C ALA A 405 -29.84 -9.86 32.56
N VAL A 406 -29.99 -9.09 33.64
CA VAL A 406 -29.18 -9.24 34.86
C VAL A 406 -29.65 -10.40 35.75
N SER A 407 -30.92 -10.84 35.61
CA SER A 407 -31.51 -12.05 36.23
C SER A 407 -32.90 -12.37 35.63
N HIS A 408 -33.57 -13.45 36.09
CA HIS A 408 -34.90 -13.86 35.60
C HIS A 408 -35.96 -12.73 35.75
N GLY A 409 -36.22 -12.01 34.65
CA GLY A 409 -37.27 -10.99 34.55
C GLY A 409 -36.80 -9.53 34.59
N ASN A 410 -35.50 -9.26 34.74
CA ASN A 410 -34.96 -7.89 34.85
C ASN A 410 -34.40 -7.42 33.51
N TYR A 411 -35.10 -6.46 32.91
CA TYR A 411 -34.73 -5.84 31.64
C TYR A 411 -34.05 -4.50 31.91
N SER A 412 -33.16 -4.07 31.01
CA SER A 412 -32.37 -2.83 30.97
C SER A 412 -33.12 -1.49 31.13
N LEU A 413 -34.36 -1.46 31.63
CA LEU A 413 -35.14 -0.24 31.82
C LEU A 413 -35.04 0.26 33.27
N LEU A 414 -34.88 1.57 33.42
CA LEU A 414 -34.87 2.30 34.68
C LEU A 414 -36.20 3.04 34.90
N THR A 415 -36.36 3.64 36.07
CA THR A 415 -37.42 4.59 36.41
C THR A 415 -36.80 5.82 37.05
N TRP A 416 -37.24 7.01 36.66
CA TRP A 416 -36.70 8.24 37.24
C TRP A 416 -37.17 8.48 38.66
N ASN A 417 -38.45 8.25 38.94
CA ASN A 417 -39.07 8.55 40.24
C ASN A 417 -39.55 7.30 41.00
N GLY A 418 -39.03 6.12 40.65
CA GLY A 418 -39.49 4.85 41.23
C GLY A 418 -40.89 4.39 40.79
N SER A 419 -41.54 5.11 39.87
CA SER A 419 -42.88 4.73 39.39
C SER A 419 -42.84 3.49 38.52
N ASN A 420 -43.53 2.45 38.97
CA ASN A 420 -43.73 1.21 38.21
C ASN A 420 -44.91 1.28 37.20
N ASP A 421 -45.44 2.47 36.92
CA ASP A 421 -46.49 2.71 35.94
C ASP A 421 -45.92 2.74 34.50
N THR A 422 -46.52 1.95 33.61
CA THR A 422 -46.03 1.81 32.24
C THR A 422 -46.26 3.05 31.38
N ASN A 423 -47.22 3.92 31.72
CA ASN A 423 -47.41 5.20 30.99
C ASN A 423 -46.36 6.21 31.41
N THR A 424 -46.05 6.30 32.71
CA THR A 424 -44.92 7.12 33.20
C THR A 424 -43.62 6.71 32.53
N LEU A 425 -43.33 5.40 32.48
CA LEU A 425 -42.13 4.90 31.81
C LEU A 425 -42.13 5.20 30.30
N ALA A 426 -43.26 5.01 29.60
CA ALA A 426 -43.34 5.31 28.18
C ALA A 426 -43.15 6.81 27.88
N GLN A 427 -43.65 7.70 28.75
CA GLN A 427 -43.42 9.14 28.62
C GLN A 427 -41.94 9.51 28.73
N SER A 428 -41.17 8.76 29.53
CA SER A 428 -39.74 8.98 29.68
C SER A 428 -38.88 8.64 28.47
N PHE A 429 -39.45 7.96 27.47
CA PHE A 429 -38.80 7.68 26.20
C PHE A 429 -39.20 8.65 25.08
N ILE A 430 -40.06 9.63 25.35
CA ILE A 430 -40.43 10.65 24.37
C ILE A 430 -39.33 11.71 24.33
N GLN A 431 -38.76 11.97 23.15
CA GLN A 431 -37.73 13.01 22.98
C GLN A 431 -38.21 14.38 23.51
N PRO A 432 -37.34 15.15 24.22
CA PRO A 432 -35.90 14.91 24.40
C PRO A 432 -35.54 13.82 25.41
N GLY A 433 -36.51 13.35 26.21
CA GLY A 433 -36.28 12.62 27.45
C GLY A 433 -36.91 13.39 28.59
N ASN A 434 -36.84 12.86 29.81
CA ASN A 434 -37.44 13.54 30.97
C ASN A 434 -36.74 13.23 32.31
N ALA A 435 -35.41 13.07 32.28
CA ALA A 435 -34.65 12.71 33.47
C ALA A 435 -34.60 13.80 34.54
N GLU A 436 -35.13 15.01 34.26
CA GLU A 436 -35.46 16.00 35.29
C GLU A 436 -36.51 15.52 36.31
N ASN A 437 -37.21 14.41 36.03
CA ASN A 437 -38.11 13.77 36.97
C ASN A 437 -37.40 12.73 37.86
N TYR A 438 -36.07 12.66 37.81
CA TYR A 438 -35.28 11.77 38.67
C TYR A 438 -35.48 12.13 40.15
N ILE A 439 -35.56 11.11 40.99
CA ILE A 439 -35.58 11.20 42.45
C ILE A 439 -34.65 10.11 42.97
N ASN A 440 -33.62 10.50 43.72
CA ASN A 440 -32.68 9.55 44.28
C ASN A 440 -33.37 8.66 45.35
N PRO A 441 -33.32 7.31 45.22
CA PRO A 441 -33.92 6.39 46.19
C PRO A 441 -33.40 6.56 47.61
N ASP A 442 -32.16 7.03 47.77
CA ASP A 442 -31.52 7.24 49.07
C ASP A 442 -31.71 8.66 49.61
N ASN A 443 -32.14 9.61 48.75
CA ASN A 443 -32.28 11.02 49.09
C ASN A 443 -33.35 11.71 48.24
N ASP A 444 -34.58 11.86 48.76
CA ASP A 444 -35.70 12.48 48.04
C ASP A 444 -35.53 13.98 47.74
N GLY A 445 -34.51 14.63 48.32
CA GLY A 445 -34.13 16.00 48.00
C GLY A 445 -33.21 16.12 46.77
N ASP A 446 -32.69 15.00 46.28
CA ASP A 446 -31.80 14.92 45.15
C ASP A 446 -32.57 14.48 43.89
N ASN A 447 -32.62 15.39 42.91
CA ASN A 447 -33.38 15.25 41.67
C ASN A 447 -32.49 15.42 40.43
N ILE A 448 -31.17 15.30 40.61
CA ILE A 448 -30.18 15.32 39.54
C ILE A 448 -29.55 13.93 39.54
N ILE A 449 -29.45 13.31 38.39
CA ILE A 449 -28.82 11.99 38.27
C ILE A 449 -27.34 12.17 37.99
N ASP A 450 -26.52 11.70 38.92
CA ASP A 450 -25.06 11.79 38.88
C ASP A 450 -24.41 10.40 38.93
N MET A 451 -23.11 10.32 38.61
CA MET A 451 -22.35 9.10 38.87
C MET A 451 -22.29 8.83 40.38
N GLY A 452 -22.53 7.59 40.77
CA GLY A 452 -22.62 7.17 42.18
C GLY A 452 -24.05 7.12 42.73
N ASP A 453 -25.03 7.58 41.96
CA ASP A 453 -26.43 7.49 42.34
C ASP A 453 -27.02 6.10 42.13
N TRP A 454 -28.00 5.75 42.96
CA TRP A 454 -28.84 4.58 42.75
C TRP A 454 -30.07 4.96 41.92
N VAL A 455 -30.44 4.12 40.96
CA VAL A 455 -31.65 4.30 40.15
C VAL A 455 -32.46 3.01 40.14
N GLN A 456 -33.76 3.12 40.41
CA GLN A 456 -34.64 1.97 40.48
C GLN A 456 -34.96 1.42 39.08
N GLY A 457 -34.83 0.10 38.91
CA GLY A 457 -35.20 -0.63 37.71
C GLY A 457 -36.71 -0.80 37.50
N ALA A 458 -37.11 -1.01 36.25
CA ALA A 458 -38.50 -1.25 35.83
C ALA A 458 -38.74 -2.69 35.31
N PRO A 459 -38.58 -3.74 36.14
CA PRO A 459 -38.62 -5.11 35.65
C PRO A 459 -39.99 -5.52 35.08
N GLY A 460 -39.96 -6.29 33.99
CA GLY A 460 -41.16 -6.80 33.29
C GLY A 460 -42.02 -5.75 32.56
N LYS A 461 -41.58 -4.49 32.44
CA LYS A 461 -42.37 -3.39 31.85
C LYS A 461 -42.17 -3.19 30.34
N ASN A 462 -41.09 -3.72 29.79
CA ASN A 462 -40.78 -3.67 28.35
C ASN A 462 -41.82 -4.39 27.46
N ASN A 463 -42.64 -5.30 28.01
CA ASN A 463 -43.66 -6.01 27.23
C ASN A 463 -44.92 -5.16 26.95
N ALA A 464 -45.10 -4.03 27.65
CA ALA A 464 -46.21 -3.13 27.43
C ALA A 464 -46.13 -2.50 26.03
N SER A 465 -47.25 -2.51 25.28
CA SER A 465 -47.27 -2.08 23.87
C SER A 465 -46.86 -0.61 23.68
N HIS A 466 -47.20 0.27 24.62
CA HIS A 466 -46.86 1.69 24.57
C HIS A 466 -45.42 1.98 24.98
N VAL A 467 -44.83 1.19 25.88
CA VAL A 467 -43.39 1.28 26.20
C VAL A 467 -42.58 0.87 24.97
N ARG A 468 -42.97 -0.22 24.28
CA ARG A 468 -42.35 -0.62 23.01
C ARG A 468 -42.50 0.44 21.93
N GLY A 469 -43.70 1.00 21.76
CA GLY A 469 -43.91 2.07 20.80
C GLY A 469 -43.05 3.32 21.07
N ALA A 470 -42.74 3.62 22.33
CA ALA A 470 -41.84 4.72 22.68
C ALA A 470 -40.37 4.37 22.41
N LEU A 471 -39.92 3.14 22.71
CA LEU A 471 -38.57 2.67 22.36
C LEU A 471 -38.36 2.60 20.84
N ASP A 472 -39.36 2.14 20.08
CA ASP A 472 -39.32 2.09 18.61
C ASP A 472 -39.12 3.49 18.00
N ALA A 473 -39.60 4.54 18.68
CA ALA A 473 -39.43 5.92 18.23
C ALA A 473 -38.00 6.45 18.39
N LEU A 474 -37.12 5.74 19.12
CA LEU A 474 -35.70 6.07 19.27
C LEU A 474 -34.80 5.35 18.26
N LEU A 475 -35.37 4.50 17.39
CA LEU A 475 -34.59 3.80 16.38
C LEU A 475 -33.98 4.77 15.36
N GLY A 476 -32.65 4.78 15.27
CA GLY A 476 -31.89 5.65 14.37
C GLY A 476 -31.52 7.01 14.96
N GLU A 477 -31.91 7.27 16.22
CA GLU A 477 -31.60 8.49 16.95
C GLU A 477 -30.34 8.31 17.81
N VAL A 478 -29.63 9.42 18.05
CA VAL A 478 -28.51 9.46 19.02
C VAL A 478 -29.10 9.77 20.39
N ILE A 479 -28.89 8.87 21.35
CA ILE A 479 -29.42 8.99 22.72
C ILE A 479 -28.33 8.73 23.75
N THR A 480 -28.46 9.34 24.93
CA THR A 480 -27.59 9.09 26.09
C THR A 480 -28.30 8.18 27.10
N VAL A 481 -27.58 7.21 27.66
CA VAL A 481 -28.15 6.16 28.52
C VAL A 481 -27.23 5.88 29.72
N PRO A 482 -27.73 5.75 30.95
CA PRO A 482 -26.84 5.47 32.09
C PRO A 482 -26.09 4.15 31.96
N LEU A 483 -24.81 4.17 32.33
CA LEU A 483 -24.02 2.97 32.58
C LEU A 483 -24.10 2.58 34.05
N TRP A 484 -24.16 1.28 34.34
CA TRP A 484 -24.19 0.78 35.73
C TRP A 484 -23.03 -0.17 36.03
N ALA A 485 -22.57 -0.15 37.29
CA ALA A 485 -21.47 -1.00 37.76
C ALA A 485 -21.86 -1.99 38.86
N GLN A 486 -22.93 -1.71 39.61
CA GLN A 486 -23.40 -2.56 40.70
C GLN A 486 -24.93 -2.57 40.75
N THR A 487 -25.49 -3.64 41.30
CA THR A 487 -26.91 -3.72 41.63
C THR A 487 -27.10 -3.96 43.12
N ARG A 488 -28.20 -3.45 43.69
CA ARG A 488 -28.65 -3.81 45.04
C ARG A 488 -30.13 -4.18 45.03
N GLU A 489 -30.57 -4.80 46.13
CA GLU A 489 -31.92 -5.37 46.29
C GLU A 489 -32.23 -6.55 45.33
N SER A 490 -33.51 -6.94 45.22
CA SER A 490 -33.94 -8.06 44.38
C SER A 490 -35.41 -7.95 43.95
N GLY A 491 -35.78 -8.63 42.87
CA GLY A 491 -37.15 -8.65 42.38
C GLY A 491 -37.59 -7.31 41.78
N SER A 492 -38.75 -6.80 42.19
CA SER A 492 -39.37 -5.58 41.63
C SER A 492 -38.77 -4.25 42.14
N HIS A 493 -37.73 -4.32 42.98
CA HIS A 493 -37.08 -3.16 43.59
C HIS A 493 -35.57 -3.15 43.31
N LEU A 494 -35.13 -3.82 42.24
CA LEU A 494 -33.71 -3.85 41.89
C LEU A 494 -33.21 -2.43 41.53
N ASP A 495 -32.20 -1.95 42.23
CA ASP A 495 -31.57 -0.66 41.96
C ASP A 495 -30.20 -0.85 41.28
N TYR A 496 -29.82 0.13 40.46
CA TYR A 496 -28.58 0.17 39.68
C TYR A 496 -27.72 1.35 40.11
N LEU A 497 -26.44 1.11 40.40
CA LEU A 497 -25.47 2.16 40.73
C LEU A 497 -24.90 2.73 39.43
N ILE A 498 -25.16 4.00 39.18
CA ILE A 498 -24.70 4.70 37.98
C ILE A 498 -23.19 4.93 38.05
N SER A 499 -22.50 4.64 36.97
CA SER A 499 -21.03 4.71 36.87
C SER A 499 -20.54 5.44 35.62
N GLY A 500 -21.45 5.97 34.81
CA GLY A 500 -21.17 6.66 33.56
C GLY A 500 -22.45 6.86 32.74
N PHE A 501 -22.33 7.40 31.54
CA PHE A 501 -23.45 7.72 30.65
C PHE A 501 -23.08 7.58 29.17
#